data_AF-A0AA35LTN8-F1
#
_entry.id   AF-A0AA35LTN8-F1
#
_cell.length_a   1.000
_cell.length_b   1.000
_cell.length_c   1.000
_cell.angle_alpha   90.00
_cell.angle_beta   90.00
_cell.angle_gamma   90.00
#
_symmetry.space_group_name_H-M   'P 1'
#
loop_
_entity.id
_entity.type
_entity.pdbx_description
1 polymer ?
#
loop_
_entity_poly.entity_id
_entity_poly.type
_entity_poly.pdbx_seq_one_letter_code
_entity_poly.pdbx_strand_id
1 'polypeptide(L)'
;MASTCANHSSGGESCLKPAPLSCKNCRLVSEVAKSFEFGGSKYFWGNTPAIDVLRLDKNEGVDYDKELNVLFAASGDLRNVIKTITSLPDSFDKELSVVLNDKEFDVFARNAIMLLLCLVIVEPEEAANAITHIWYSSLIQESHINLLQEKIRPRIAQVCARIESNSEDALQTTWEFETSSLQMTLSNDNWKRLLNFLKVPAGLTVDRANEIRTAVTLAKECWDFRDRKYSTMLRPHRLAEERFREDGIMVPFGGSRKPYTVPNP
;
A
#
# COMPACT_ATOMS: atom_id res chain seq x y z
N MET A 1 -36.40 11.66 -14.30
CA MET A 1 -35.12 12.20 -13.79
C MET A 1 -35.44 13.13 -12.64
N ALA A 2 -35.20 12.70 -11.40
CA ALA A 2 -35.33 13.53 -10.22
C ALA A 2 -33.94 13.65 -9.59
N SER A 3 -33.40 14.87 -9.58
CA SER A 3 -32.13 15.21 -8.96
C SER A 3 -32.33 15.31 -7.44
N THR A 4 -31.70 14.41 -6.69
CA THR A 4 -31.70 14.40 -5.23
C THR A 4 -30.81 15.52 -4.70
N CYS A 5 -31.38 16.45 -3.94
CA CYS A 5 -30.67 17.58 -3.36
C CYS A 5 -30.00 17.15 -2.04
N ALA A 6 -28.71 17.46 -1.84
CA ALA A 6 -27.89 16.99 -0.71
C ALA A 6 -28.30 17.53 0.68
N ASN A 7 -29.39 18.30 0.79
CA ASN A 7 -29.82 18.96 2.02
C ASN A 7 -31.31 18.76 2.33
N HIS A 8 -31.88 17.58 2.03
CA HIS A 8 -33.25 17.29 2.47
C HIS A 8 -33.24 16.76 3.92
N SER A 9 -33.67 17.60 4.86
CA SER A 9 -34.15 17.14 6.18
C SER A 9 -35.68 17.01 6.13
N SER A 10 -36.22 15.99 6.82
CA SER A 10 -37.65 15.70 6.91
C SER A 10 -38.36 16.81 7.69
N GLY A 11 -38.73 17.89 7.00
CA GLY A 11 -39.46 19.03 7.57
C GLY A 11 -39.24 20.39 6.89
N GLY A 12 -38.36 20.52 5.89
CA GLY A 12 -38.07 21.81 5.22
C GLY A 12 -38.60 21.92 3.79
N GLU A 13 -39.01 23.13 3.40
CA GLU A 13 -39.58 23.51 2.09
C GLU A 13 -38.67 23.15 0.89
N SER A 14 -39.30 22.80 -0.24
CA SER A 14 -38.65 22.38 -1.47
C SER A 14 -37.75 23.47 -2.08
N CYS A 15 -36.52 23.10 -2.43
CA CYS A 15 -35.51 24.00 -3.00
C CYS A 15 -35.89 24.51 -4.41
N LEU A 16 -36.54 25.68 -4.49
CA LEU A 16 -36.69 26.44 -5.73
C LEU A 16 -35.79 27.67 -5.69
N LYS A 17 -34.56 27.51 -6.22
CA LYS A 17 -33.58 28.49 -6.75
C LYS A 17 -32.16 28.36 -6.12
N PRO A 18 -31.12 28.11 -6.93
CA PRO A 18 -29.74 28.09 -6.44
C PRO A 18 -29.19 29.53 -6.34
N ALA A 19 -28.85 29.96 -5.13
CA ALA A 19 -28.02 31.14 -4.88
C ALA A 19 -26.52 30.73 -4.84
N PRO A 20 -25.56 31.66 -5.04
CA PRO A 20 -24.14 31.33 -5.06
C PRO A 20 -23.66 31.04 -3.63
N LEU A 21 -23.56 29.75 -3.28
CA LEU A 21 -23.22 29.30 -1.94
C LEU A 21 -21.70 29.21 -1.76
N SER A 22 -21.09 30.16 -1.04
CA SER A 22 -19.87 29.86 -0.29
C SER A 22 -20.28 29.22 1.03
N CYS A 23 -19.86 27.98 1.25
CA CYS A 23 -20.26 27.20 2.41
C CYS A 23 -19.45 27.63 3.64
N LYS A 24 -20.02 28.49 4.50
CA LYS A 24 -19.35 28.93 5.76
C LYS A 24 -19.37 27.89 6.88
N ASN A 25 -20.14 26.81 6.77
CA ASN A 25 -20.28 25.75 7.79
C ASN A 25 -20.40 24.35 7.16
N CYS A 26 -19.51 24.03 6.22
CA CYS A 26 -19.45 22.67 5.68
C CYS A 26 -18.86 21.73 6.74
N ARG A 27 -19.73 21.03 7.47
CA ARG A 27 -19.33 19.82 8.19
C ARG A 27 -19.21 18.70 7.18
N LEU A 28 -18.01 18.13 7.05
CA LEU A 28 -17.83 16.79 6.50
C LEU A 28 -18.58 15.83 7.44
N VAL A 29 -19.84 15.56 7.11
CA VAL A 29 -20.56 14.43 7.68
C VAL A 29 -19.99 13.20 6.97
N SER A 30 -18.94 12.62 7.57
CA SER A 30 -18.66 11.21 7.35
C SER A 30 -19.80 10.47 8.03
N GLU A 31 -20.91 10.32 7.32
CA GLU A 31 -21.84 9.26 7.63
C GLU A 31 -21.08 7.97 7.32
N VAL A 32 -20.31 7.50 8.31
CA VAL A 32 -19.92 6.11 8.38
C VAL A 32 -21.23 5.37 8.61
N ALA A 33 -21.98 5.16 7.52
CA ALA A 33 -22.84 3.99 7.46
C ALA A 33 -21.98 2.87 7.99
N LYS A 34 -22.41 2.22 9.08
CA LYS A 34 -21.77 0.99 9.55
C LYS A 34 -21.74 0.05 8.36
N SER A 35 -20.63 0.07 7.62
CA SER A 35 -20.30 -1.00 6.72
C SER A 35 -20.20 -2.18 7.65
N PHE A 36 -21.10 -3.14 7.48
CA PHE A 36 -20.82 -4.48 7.96
C PHE A 36 -19.39 -4.79 7.50
N GLU A 37 -18.46 -4.96 8.45
CA GLU A 37 -17.05 -5.24 8.17
C GLU A 37 -16.95 -6.66 7.63
N PHE A 38 -17.46 -6.87 6.42
CA PHE A 38 -17.27 -8.09 5.69
C PHE A 38 -15.82 -8.09 5.19
N GLY A 39 -15.01 -9.04 5.65
CA GLY A 39 -13.61 -9.17 5.23
C GLY A 39 -12.56 -8.59 6.18
N GLY A 40 -12.94 -8.23 7.41
CA GLY A 40 -12.01 -7.81 8.47
C GLY A 40 -11.72 -6.30 8.51
N SER A 41 -10.96 -5.87 9.52
CA SER A 41 -10.70 -4.45 9.83
C SER A 41 -9.43 -3.88 9.19
N LYS A 42 -8.67 -4.71 8.45
CA LYS A 42 -7.41 -4.30 7.83
C LYS A 42 -7.59 -4.01 6.35
N TYR A 43 -7.12 -2.85 5.93
CA TYR A 43 -7.05 -2.47 4.53
C TYR A 43 -5.69 -2.88 3.94
N PHE A 44 -5.73 -3.58 2.83
CA PHE A 44 -4.53 -4.05 2.12
C PHE A 44 -4.04 -3.02 1.10
N TRP A 45 -4.98 -2.27 0.51
CA TRP A 45 -4.74 -1.26 -0.52
C TRP A 45 -5.41 0.05 -0.12
N GLY A 46 -4.86 1.14 -0.61
CA GLY A 46 -5.67 2.33 -0.71
C GLY A 46 -6.72 2.24 -1.81
N ASN A 47 -7.78 3.01 -1.63
CA ASN A 47 -9.01 2.95 -2.41
C ASN A 47 -9.07 3.99 -3.53
N THR A 48 -7.94 4.63 -3.86
CA THR A 48 -7.85 5.64 -4.93
C THR A 48 -6.80 5.25 -5.97
N PRO A 49 -6.86 5.80 -7.19
CA PRO A 49 -5.73 5.69 -8.12
C PRO A 49 -4.46 6.31 -7.53
N ALA A 50 -3.30 5.91 -8.06
CA ALA A 50 -2.06 6.60 -7.75
C ALA A 50 -2.10 8.03 -8.30
N ILE A 51 -1.80 9.01 -7.46
CA ILE A 51 -1.81 10.43 -7.80
C ILE A 51 -0.41 10.98 -7.61
N ASP A 52 0.04 11.76 -8.59
CA ASP A 52 1.17 12.65 -8.42
C ASP A 52 0.70 13.84 -7.57
N VAL A 53 1.18 13.88 -6.32
CA VAL A 53 0.74 14.91 -5.36
C VAL A 53 1.46 16.24 -5.58
N LEU A 54 2.62 16.22 -6.26
CA LEU A 54 3.40 17.42 -6.52
C LEU A 54 2.93 18.11 -7.80
N ARG A 55 2.81 17.35 -8.90
CA ARG A 55 2.59 17.93 -10.24
C ARG A 55 3.51 19.12 -10.50
N LEU A 56 4.80 18.90 -10.23
CA LEU A 56 5.82 19.95 -10.14
C LEU A 56 5.84 20.83 -11.39
N ASP A 57 5.72 20.21 -12.57
CA ASP A 57 5.66 20.88 -13.88
C ASP A 57 4.54 21.93 -13.99
N LYS A 58 3.41 21.70 -13.30
CA LYS A 58 2.19 22.51 -13.41
C LYS A 58 1.98 23.46 -12.24
N ASN A 59 2.55 23.14 -11.08
CA ASN A 59 2.38 23.93 -9.86
C ASN A 59 3.54 24.91 -9.67
N GLU A 60 4.78 24.44 -9.79
CA GLU A 60 6.00 25.25 -9.59
C GLU A 60 6.74 25.56 -10.90
N GLY A 61 6.55 24.72 -11.93
CA GLY A 61 7.20 24.84 -13.23
C GLY A 61 8.34 23.84 -13.43
N VAL A 62 8.69 23.60 -14.70
CA VAL A 62 9.77 22.68 -15.10
C VAL A 62 11.17 23.17 -14.72
N ASP A 63 11.30 24.48 -14.48
CA ASP A 63 12.56 25.14 -14.10
C ASP A 63 12.72 25.24 -12.58
N TYR A 64 11.92 24.52 -11.78
CA TYR A 64 12.03 24.54 -10.33
C TYR A 64 13.39 23.99 -9.86
N ASP A 65 14.13 24.81 -9.12
CA ASP A 65 15.56 24.63 -8.84
C ASP A 65 15.90 24.50 -7.34
N LYS A 66 14.90 24.20 -6.50
CA LYS A 66 15.07 24.06 -5.05
C LYS A 66 14.83 22.63 -4.58
N GLU A 67 15.30 22.35 -3.36
CA GLU A 67 15.02 21.09 -2.67
C GLU A 67 13.51 20.93 -2.41
N LEU A 68 13.06 19.68 -2.35
CA LEU A 68 11.67 19.31 -2.10
C LEU A 68 11.55 18.45 -0.84
N ASN A 69 10.58 18.79 0.01
CA ASN A 69 10.22 18.02 1.19
C ASN A 69 8.75 17.62 1.11
N VAL A 70 8.47 16.33 1.04
CA VAL A 70 7.12 15.80 0.83
C VAL A 70 6.72 14.89 1.97
N LEU A 71 5.61 15.23 2.64
CA LEU A 71 5.04 14.43 3.72
C LEU A 71 3.81 13.66 3.21
N PHE A 72 3.91 12.33 3.22
CA PHE A 72 2.78 11.42 3.04
C PHE A 72 2.27 10.96 4.41
N ALA A 73 1.47 11.83 5.04
CA ALA A 73 0.84 11.53 6.32
C ALA A 73 -0.27 10.48 6.16
N ALA A 74 -0.25 9.44 7.01
CA ALA A 74 -1.14 8.28 6.88
C ALA A 74 -1.13 7.73 5.45
N SER A 75 0.09 7.49 4.95
CA SER A 75 0.37 7.16 3.55
C SER A 75 -0.48 6.01 3.00
N GLY A 76 -0.87 5.05 3.85
CA GLY A 76 -1.43 3.80 3.39
C GLY A 76 -0.34 3.04 2.65
N ASP A 77 -0.35 3.09 1.33
CA ASP A 77 0.62 2.38 0.52
C ASP A 77 1.53 3.32 -0.31
N LEU A 78 2.53 2.74 -0.97
CA LEU A 78 3.52 3.50 -1.72
C LEU A 78 3.04 4.03 -3.08
N ARG A 79 1.77 3.81 -3.49
CA ARG A 79 1.35 4.13 -4.87
C ARG A 79 1.49 5.62 -5.20
N ASN A 80 1.13 6.49 -4.26
CA ASN A 80 1.24 7.94 -4.44
C ASN A 80 2.71 8.40 -4.38
N VAL A 81 3.51 7.78 -3.51
CA VAL A 81 4.95 8.05 -3.41
C VAL A 81 5.63 7.73 -4.74
N ILE A 82 5.46 6.50 -5.23
CA ILE A 82 6.04 6.04 -6.50
C ILE A 82 5.56 6.92 -7.64
N LYS A 83 4.25 7.21 -7.73
CA LYS A 83 3.72 8.05 -8.81
C LYS A 83 4.28 9.48 -8.76
N THR A 84 4.44 10.05 -7.57
CA THR A 84 4.99 11.40 -7.41
C THR A 84 6.45 11.44 -7.84
N ILE A 85 7.28 10.52 -7.34
CA ILE A 85 8.71 10.44 -7.68
C ILE A 85 8.91 10.22 -9.18
N THR A 86 8.18 9.27 -9.77
CA THR A 86 8.29 8.94 -11.21
C THR A 86 7.67 9.99 -12.13
N SER A 87 6.97 10.99 -11.60
CA SER A 87 6.41 12.09 -12.38
C SER A 87 7.22 13.38 -12.27
N LEU A 88 8.36 13.35 -11.56
CA LEU A 88 9.27 14.49 -11.53
C LEU A 88 9.83 14.76 -12.94
N PRO A 89 9.97 16.03 -13.34
CA PRO A 89 10.61 16.38 -14.61
C PRO A 89 12.04 15.86 -14.67
N ASP A 90 12.49 15.42 -15.85
CA ASP A 90 13.88 14.98 -16.06
C ASP A 90 14.91 16.08 -15.77
N SER A 91 14.48 17.35 -15.77
CA SER A 91 15.30 18.52 -15.42
C SER A 91 15.51 18.69 -13.91
N PHE A 92 14.76 17.99 -13.07
CA PHE A 92 14.86 18.12 -11.62
C PHE A 92 16.09 17.34 -11.10
N ASP A 93 17.10 18.09 -10.65
CA ASP A 93 18.39 17.58 -10.18
C ASP A 93 18.66 17.90 -8.70
N LYS A 94 17.63 18.30 -7.95
CA LYS A 94 17.73 18.72 -6.54
C LYS A 94 17.36 17.59 -5.58
N GLU A 95 17.68 17.77 -4.30
CA GLU A 95 17.35 16.80 -3.27
C GLU A 95 15.83 16.69 -3.06
N LEU A 96 15.35 15.45 -2.98
CA LEU A 96 13.97 15.12 -2.63
C LEU A 96 13.97 14.33 -1.32
N SER A 97 13.41 14.94 -0.28
CA SER A 97 13.13 14.30 0.99
C SER A 97 11.67 13.86 1.05
N VAL A 98 11.45 12.56 1.27
CA VAL A 98 10.10 11.98 1.41
C VAL A 98 9.93 11.39 2.80
N VAL A 99 8.96 11.91 3.53
CA VAL A 99 8.58 11.40 4.86
C VAL A 99 7.25 10.68 4.74
N LEU A 100 7.21 9.43 5.20
CA LEU A 100 6.01 8.59 5.22
C LEU A 100 5.75 8.07 6.63
N ASN A 101 4.48 8.07 7.04
CA ASN A 101 4.04 7.39 8.25
C ASN A 101 2.71 6.67 8.03
N ASP A 102 2.42 5.74 8.94
CA ASP A 102 1.10 5.13 9.08
C ASP A 102 0.87 4.76 10.55
N LYS A 103 -0.40 4.72 10.97
CA LYS A 103 -0.77 4.28 12.32
C LYS A 103 -0.72 2.75 12.45
N GLU A 104 -0.99 2.05 11.35
CA GLU A 104 -1.05 0.59 11.31
C GLU A 104 0.34 0.03 11.03
N PHE A 105 0.92 -0.67 12.00
CA PHE A 105 2.27 -1.23 11.85
C PHE A 105 2.40 -2.15 10.63
N ASP A 106 1.37 -2.94 10.30
CA ASP A 106 1.44 -3.87 9.16
C ASP A 106 1.59 -3.14 7.83
N VAL A 107 0.98 -1.95 7.74
CA VAL A 107 1.08 -1.07 6.58
C VAL A 107 2.47 -0.47 6.51
N PHE A 108 2.97 0.05 7.63
CA PHE A 108 4.35 0.53 7.76
C PHE A 108 5.37 -0.53 7.36
N ALA A 109 5.26 -1.75 7.91
CA ALA A 109 6.18 -2.85 7.67
C ALA A 109 6.24 -3.22 6.20
N ARG A 110 5.08 -3.31 5.52
CA ARG A 110 5.00 -3.55 4.08
C ARG A 110 5.72 -2.47 3.29
N ASN A 111 5.43 -1.20 3.56
CA ASN A 111 6.08 -0.07 2.87
C ASN A 111 7.59 -0.08 3.09
N ALA A 112 8.06 -0.32 4.32
CA ALA A 112 9.47 -0.40 4.65
C ALA A 112 10.18 -1.55 3.90
N ILE A 113 9.57 -2.73 3.85
CA ILE A 113 10.12 -3.89 3.13
C ILE A 113 10.23 -3.59 1.63
N MET A 114 9.20 -2.98 1.03
CA MET A 114 9.20 -2.61 -0.39
C MET A 114 10.27 -1.56 -0.72
N LEU A 115 10.40 -0.52 0.12
CA LEU A 115 11.46 0.48 -0.04
C LEU A 115 12.85 -0.14 0.07
N LEU A 116 13.06 -1.03 1.04
CA LEU A 116 14.33 -1.74 1.17
C LEU A 116 14.62 -2.64 -0.03
N LEU A 117 13.61 -3.30 -0.60
CA LEU A 117 13.77 -4.08 -1.83
C LEU A 117 14.18 -3.19 -3.02
N CYS A 118 13.52 -2.03 -3.19
CA CYS A 118 13.90 -1.05 -4.23
C CYS A 118 15.36 -0.60 -4.10
N LEU A 119 15.82 -0.38 -2.87
CA LEU A 119 17.12 0.22 -2.60
C LEU A 119 18.26 -0.81 -2.55
N VAL A 120 17.97 -2.07 -2.24
CA VAL A 120 18.98 -3.13 -2.07
C VAL A 120 19.17 -3.98 -3.33
N ILE A 121 18.13 -4.15 -4.14
CA ILE A 121 18.20 -4.92 -5.38
C ILE A 121 18.68 -4.00 -6.50
N VAL A 122 19.81 -4.36 -7.11
CA VAL A 122 20.46 -3.54 -8.15
C VAL A 122 19.69 -3.58 -9.47
N GLU A 123 19.15 -4.75 -9.83
CA GLU A 123 18.42 -4.94 -11.09
C GLU A 123 16.96 -4.46 -10.94
N PRO A 124 16.55 -3.37 -11.62
CA PRO A 124 15.22 -2.78 -11.41
C PRO A 124 14.07 -3.73 -11.77
N GLU A 125 14.23 -4.56 -12.80
CA GLU A 125 13.20 -5.52 -13.20
C GLU A 125 12.99 -6.61 -12.15
N GLU A 126 14.07 -7.11 -11.55
CA GLU A 126 14.03 -8.08 -10.45
C GLU A 126 13.35 -7.45 -9.22
N ALA A 127 13.73 -6.22 -8.87
CA ALA A 127 13.14 -5.48 -7.75
C ALA A 127 11.64 -5.28 -7.96
N ALA A 128 11.23 -4.79 -9.13
CA ALA A 128 9.83 -4.56 -9.47
C ALA A 128 9.02 -5.85 -9.45
N ASN A 129 9.57 -6.97 -9.95
CA ASN A 129 8.92 -8.27 -9.92
C ASN A 129 8.73 -8.77 -8.49
N ALA A 130 9.79 -8.74 -7.67
CA ALA A 130 9.75 -9.15 -6.27
C ALA A 130 8.74 -8.31 -5.48
N ILE A 131 8.79 -6.98 -5.61
CA ILE A 131 7.86 -6.05 -4.96
C ILE A 131 6.43 -6.34 -5.38
N THR A 132 6.17 -6.53 -6.68
CA THR A 132 4.82 -6.85 -7.17
C THR A 132 4.28 -8.11 -6.51
N HIS A 133 5.09 -9.16 -6.40
CA HIS A 133 4.62 -10.41 -5.79
C HIS A 133 4.50 -10.33 -4.27
N ILE A 134 5.47 -9.73 -3.59
CA ILE A 134 5.44 -9.52 -2.14
C ILE A 134 4.27 -8.60 -1.75
N TRP A 135 3.93 -7.64 -2.60
CA TRP A 135 2.80 -6.76 -2.39
C TRP A 135 1.47 -7.44 -2.70
N TYR A 136 1.31 -8.07 -3.86
CA TYR A 136 -0.02 -8.45 -4.34
C TYR A 136 -0.36 -9.93 -4.19
N SER A 137 0.64 -10.80 -4.06
CA SER A 137 0.40 -12.25 -4.08
C SER A 137 0.32 -12.83 -2.67
N SER A 138 -0.60 -13.77 -2.42
CA SER A 138 -0.63 -14.57 -1.18
C SER A 138 0.38 -15.71 -1.20
N LEU A 139 0.77 -16.14 -2.39
CA LEU A 139 1.83 -17.13 -2.62
C LEU A 139 2.90 -16.49 -3.49
N ILE A 140 4.15 -16.68 -3.12
CA ILE A 140 5.34 -16.17 -3.79
C ILE A 140 6.24 -17.32 -4.21
N GLN A 141 7.20 -17.03 -5.09
CA GLN A 141 8.23 -17.98 -5.51
C GLN A 141 9.32 -18.10 -4.44
N GLU A 142 10.07 -19.20 -4.48
CA GLU A 142 11.25 -19.40 -3.62
C GLU A 142 12.29 -18.28 -3.79
N SER A 143 12.47 -17.77 -5.01
CA SER A 143 13.36 -16.62 -5.27
C SER A 143 12.96 -15.38 -4.47
N HIS A 144 11.66 -15.07 -4.37
CA HIS A 144 11.18 -13.90 -3.63
C HIS A 144 11.42 -14.01 -2.13
N ILE A 145 11.16 -15.19 -1.53
CA ILE A 145 11.43 -15.37 -0.10
C ILE A 145 12.93 -15.36 0.19
N ASN A 146 13.76 -15.88 -0.72
CA ASN A 146 15.21 -15.83 -0.59
C ASN A 146 15.72 -14.38 -0.62
N LEU A 147 15.17 -13.50 -1.48
CA LEU A 147 15.47 -12.06 -1.44
C LEU A 147 15.15 -11.46 -0.07
N LEU A 148 14.00 -11.78 0.52
CA LEU A 148 13.65 -11.34 1.87
C LEU A 148 14.63 -11.88 2.93
N GLN A 149 14.99 -13.16 2.88
CA GLN A 149 15.88 -13.80 3.86
C GLN A 149 17.34 -13.35 3.74
N GLU A 150 17.84 -13.16 2.53
CA GLU A 150 19.27 -12.93 2.27
C GLU A 150 19.61 -11.43 2.19
N LYS A 151 18.69 -10.59 1.71
CA LYS A 151 18.96 -9.17 1.47
C LYS A 151 18.37 -8.26 2.53
N ILE A 152 17.15 -8.54 2.99
CA ILE A 152 16.40 -7.65 3.87
C ILE A 152 16.56 -8.05 5.35
N ARG A 153 16.32 -9.32 5.66
CA ARG A 153 16.36 -9.84 7.04
C ARG A 153 17.68 -9.58 7.77
N PRO A 154 18.88 -9.74 7.17
CA PRO A 154 20.12 -9.51 7.90
C PRO A 154 20.27 -8.03 8.32
N ARG A 155 19.80 -7.09 7.49
CA ARG A 155 19.83 -5.66 7.80
C ARG A 155 18.96 -5.34 9.01
N ILE A 156 17.75 -5.86 9.05
CA ILE A 156 16.85 -5.68 10.19
C ILE A 156 17.39 -6.40 11.45
N ALA A 157 17.95 -7.59 11.29
CA ALA A 157 18.55 -8.34 12.40
C ALA A 157 19.72 -7.59 13.05
N GLN A 158 20.56 -6.92 12.26
CA GLN A 158 21.64 -6.05 12.76
C GLN A 158 21.10 -4.89 13.59
N VAL A 159 19.95 -4.30 13.21
CA VAL A 159 19.28 -3.29 14.03
C VAL A 159 18.82 -3.88 15.35
N CYS A 160 18.14 -5.04 15.30
CA CYS A 160 17.67 -5.72 16.50
C CYS A 160 18.78 -6.09 17.48
N ALA A 161 19.96 -6.46 16.99
CA ALA A 161 21.11 -6.76 17.86
C ALA A 161 21.60 -5.53 18.64
N ARG A 162 21.46 -4.31 18.08
CA ARG A 162 21.82 -3.06 18.78
C ARG A 162 20.82 -2.69 19.88
N ILE A 163 19.56 -3.10 19.74
CA ILE A 163 18.51 -2.84 20.74
C ILE A 163 18.86 -3.48 22.09
N GLU A 164 19.47 -4.67 22.10
CA GLU A 164 19.86 -5.36 23.34
C GLU A 164 20.86 -4.55 24.19
N SER A 165 21.52 -3.56 23.58
CA SER A 165 22.47 -2.66 24.24
C SER A 165 21.94 -1.24 24.49
N ASN A 166 20.73 -0.90 24.06
CA ASN A 166 20.16 0.45 24.16
C ASN A 166 19.04 0.52 25.22
N SER A 167 19.03 1.58 26.04
CA SER A 167 17.98 1.88 27.02
C SER A 167 16.83 2.73 26.49
N GLU A 168 16.94 3.25 25.26
CA GLU A 168 15.89 4.06 24.63
C GLU A 168 14.71 3.21 24.14
N ASP A 169 13.49 3.75 24.22
CA ASP A 169 12.25 3.08 23.82
C ASP A 169 12.10 2.92 22.29
N ALA A 170 12.80 3.77 21.52
CA ALA A 170 12.81 3.76 20.08
C ALA A 170 14.23 3.91 19.53
N LEU A 171 14.50 3.22 18.42
CA LEU A 171 15.78 3.23 17.75
C LEU A 171 15.61 3.74 16.32
N GLN A 172 16.41 4.74 15.97
CA GLN A 172 16.56 5.23 14.61
C GLN A 172 17.72 4.52 13.92
N THR A 173 17.52 4.15 12.66
CA THR A 173 18.56 3.60 11.78
C THR A 173 18.53 4.30 10.44
N THR A 174 19.70 4.64 9.93
CA THR A 174 19.86 5.13 8.56
C THR A 174 20.65 4.11 7.76
N TRP A 175 20.18 3.80 6.55
CA TRP A 175 20.93 3.07 5.53
C TRP A 175 21.29 4.03 4.41
N GLU A 176 22.58 4.10 4.08
CA GLU A 176 23.09 4.89 2.98
C GLU A 176 23.23 4.03 1.72
N PHE A 177 22.84 4.58 0.58
CA PHE A 177 22.98 4.02 -0.76
C PHE A 177 23.71 5.04 -1.64
N GLU A 178 24.11 4.66 -2.85
CA GLU A 178 24.95 5.50 -3.71
C GLU A 178 24.36 6.89 -3.99
N THR A 179 23.05 6.96 -4.24
CA THR A 179 22.36 8.20 -4.61
C THR A 179 21.19 8.54 -3.68
N SER A 180 21.02 7.81 -2.58
CA SER A 180 19.85 7.94 -1.71
C SER A 180 20.12 7.40 -0.31
N SER A 181 19.27 7.75 0.64
CA SER A 181 19.32 7.20 1.99
C SER A 181 17.91 6.82 2.46
N LEU A 182 17.84 5.84 3.36
CA LEU A 182 16.60 5.46 4.04
C LEU A 182 16.80 5.56 5.54
N GLN A 183 16.10 6.49 6.16
CA GLN A 183 16.00 6.60 7.60
C GLN A 183 14.70 5.97 8.10
N MET A 184 14.81 5.15 9.15
CA MET A 184 13.69 4.49 9.78
C MET A 184 13.79 4.54 11.30
N THR A 185 12.69 4.93 11.93
CA THR A 185 12.57 5.01 13.39
C THR A 185 11.39 4.16 13.85
N LEU A 186 11.65 3.20 14.73
CA LEU A 186 10.64 2.32 15.32
C LEU A 186 10.92 2.09 16.79
N SER A 187 9.88 1.75 17.55
CA SER A 187 10.05 1.21 18.90
C SER A 187 10.78 -0.13 18.87
N ASN A 188 11.41 -0.49 19.99
CA ASN A 188 12.17 -1.73 20.11
C ASN A 188 11.34 -2.98 19.78
N ASP A 189 10.08 -3.01 20.22
CA ASP A 189 9.16 -4.11 19.92
C ASP A 189 8.75 -4.15 18.45
N ASN A 190 8.59 -2.98 17.82
CA ASN A 190 8.25 -2.89 16.40
C ASN A 190 9.42 -3.31 15.50
N TRP A 191 10.67 -3.09 15.89
CA TRP A 191 11.83 -3.67 15.20
C TRP A 191 11.83 -5.20 15.26
N LYS A 192 11.59 -5.79 16.44
CA LYS A 192 11.47 -7.25 16.60
C LYS A 192 10.29 -7.80 15.81
N ARG A 193 9.16 -7.08 15.79
CA ARG A 193 7.98 -7.41 14.99
C ARG A 193 8.32 -7.36 13.49
N LEU A 194 9.01 -6.33 13.01
CA LEU A 194 9.44 -6.22 11.61
C LEU A 194 10.35 -7.38 11.19
N LEU A 195 11.25 -7.81 12.07
CA LEU A 195 12.10 -8.97 11.81
C LEU A 195 11.30 -10.28 11.67
N ASN A 196 10.22 -10.42 12.44
CA ASN A 196 9.32 -11.57 12.36
C ASN A 196 8.41 -11.53 11.13
N PHE A 197 8.05 -10.33 10.65
CA PHE A 197 7.29 -10.13 9.40
C PHE A 197 8.00 -10.67 8.16
N LEU A 198 9.32 -10.88 8.23
CA LEU A 198 10.09 -11.45 7.13
C LEU A 198 10.05 -12.98 7.11
N LYS A 199 9.34 -13.65 8.02
CA LYS A 199 9.30 -15.12 8.10
C LYS A 199 7.88 -15.62 7.90
N VAL A 200 7.74 -16.68 7.11
CA VAL A 200 6.48 -17.42 7.03
C VAL A 200 6.12 -17.94 8.43
N PRO A 201 4.94 -17.60 8.97
CA PRO A 201 4.51 -18.09 10.27
C PRO A 201 4.50 -19.62 10.34
N ALA A 202 4.91 -20.18 11.48
CA ALA A 202 4.86 -21.61 11.69
C ALA A 202 3.43 -22.13 11.54
N GLY A 203 3.25 -23.16 10.71
CA GLY A 203 1.93 -23.75 10.43
C GLY A 203 1.12 -23.03 9.34
N LEU A 204 1.60 -21.93 8.77
CA LEU A 204 0.98 -21.34 7.58
C LEU A 204 1.37 -22.17 6.35
N THR A 205 0.51 -23.10 5.97
CA THR A 205 0.62 -23.87 4.73
C THR A 205 0.00 -23.11 3.54
N VAL A 206 0.26 -23.56 2.31
CA VAL A 206 -0.39 -23.04 1.11
C VAL A 206 -1.92 -23.11 1.21
N ASP A 207 -2.45 -24.27 1.60
CA ASP A 207 -3.89 -24.47 1.77
C ASP A 207 -4.45 -23.51 2.82
N ARG A 208 -3.74 -23.36 3.95
CA ARG A 208 -4.18 -22.46 5.02
C ARG A 208 -4.14 -21.00 4.59
N ALA A 209 -3.12 -20.58 3.85
CA ALA A 209 -3.04 -19.23 3.30
C ALA A 209 -4.19 -18.94 2.32
N ASN A 210 -4.53 -19.92 1.47
CA ASN A 210 -5.67 -19.83 0.56
C ASN A 210 -7.01 -19.77 1.31
N GLU A 211 -7.21 -20.61 2.33
CA GLU A 211 -8.41 -20.56 3.20
C GLU A 211 -8.60 -19.19 3.85
N ILE A 212 -7.55 -18.65 4.49
CA ILE A 212 -7.60 -17.34 5.16
C ILE A 212 -7.95 -16.25 4.15
N ARG A 213 -7.30 -16.27 2.97
CA ARG A 213 -7.53 -15.27 1.94
C ARG A 213 -8.95 -15.34 1.39
N THR A 214 -9.40 -16.52 0.97
CA THR A 214 -10.72 -16.73 0.35
C THR A 214 -11.87 -16.44 1.32
N ALA A 215 -11.68 -16.71 2.62
CA ALA A 215 -12.61 -16.31 3.67
C ALA A 215 -12.85 -14.79 3.75
N VAL A 216 -11.93 -13.98 3.18
CA VAL A 216 -12.05 -12.52 3.09
C VAL A 216 -12.44 -12.08 1.67
N THR A 217 -11.73 -12.56 0.64
CA THR A 217 -11.89 -12.08 -0.74
C THR A 217 -13.12 -12.62 -1.45
N LEU A 218 -13.59 -13.81 -1.05
CA LEU A 218 -14.70 -14.57 -1.64
C LEU A 218 -15.84 -14.85 -0.64
N ALA A 219 -15.83 -14.19 0.53
CA ALA A 219 -16.91 -14.27 1.51
C ALA A 219 -18.29 -14.11 0.85
N LYS A 220 -19.26 -14.95 1.22
CA LYS A 220 -20.59 -14.95 0.59
C LYS A 220 -21.31 -13.61 0.79
N GLU A 221 -21.05 -12.99 1.93
CA GLU A 221 -21.59 -11.70 2.35
C GLU A 221 -21.07 -10.55 1.45
N CYS A 222 -19.89 -10.71 0.85
CA CYS A 222 -19.29 -9.73 -0.05
C CYS A 222 -19.77 -9.83 -1.51
N TRP A 223 -20.79 -10.65 -1.83
CA TRP A 223 -21.18 -10.91 -3.23
C TRP A 223 -21.58 -9.63 -3.99
N ASP A 224 -22.43 -8.78 -3.40
CA ASP A 224 -22.87 -7.51 -4.01
C ASP A 224 -21.70 -6.55 -4.24
N PHE A 225 -20.72 -6.50 -3.33
CA PHE A 225 -19.50 -5.71 -3.51
C PHE A 225 -18.67 -6.20 -4.72
N ARG A 226 -18.55 -7.52 -4.90
CA ARG A 226 -17.84 -8.10 -6.06
C ARG A 226 -18.58 -7.83 -7.36
N ASP A 227 -19.90 -8.05 -7.40
CA ASP A 227 -20.71 -7.86 -8.61
C ASP A 227 -20.71 -6.41 -9.08
N ARG A 228 -20.80 -5.45 -8.14
CA ARG A 228 -20.63 -4.02 -8.46
C ARG A 228 -19.26 -3.73 -9.05
N LYS A 229 -18.18 -4.30 -8.50
CA LYS A 229 -16.83 -4.17 -9.08
C LYS A 229 -16.76 -4.77 -10.48
N TYR A 230 -17.35 -5.94 -10.72
CA TYR A 230 -17.33 -6.60 -12.02
C TYR A 230 -18.17 -5.87 -13.06
N SER A 231 -19.24 -5.19 -12.65
CA SER A 231 -20.10 -4.42 -13.55
C SER A 231 -19.33 -3.32 -14.30
N THR A 232 -18.28 -2.75 -13.70
CA THR A 232 -17.43 -1.70 -14.31
C THR A 232 -16.25 -2.26 -15.11
N MET A 233 -16.07 -3.59 -15.14
CA MET A 233 -14.96 -4.25 -15.83
C MET A 233 -15.36 -4.83 -17.19
N LEU A 234 -14.41 -4.85 -18.12
CA LEU A 234 -14.49 -5.63 -19.35
C LEU A 234 -14.58 -7.14 -19.02
N ARG A 235 -15.30 -7.90 -19.85
CA ARG A 235 -15.52 -9.34 -19.61
C ARG A 235 -14.22 -10.13 -19.37
N PRO A 236 -13.13 -9.95 -20.15
CA PRO A 236 -11.88 -10.67 -19.88
C PRO A 236 -11.23 -10.31 -18.53
N HIS A 237 -11.37 -9.06 -18.08
CA HIS A 237 -10.80 -8.60 -16.81
C HIS A 237 -11.53 -9.20 -15.61
N ARG A 238 -12.84 -9.46 -15.74
CA ARG A 238 -13.62 -10.15 -14.68
C ARG A 238 -13.07 -11.54 -14.41
N LEU A 239 -12.73 -12.30 -15.46
CA LEU A 239 -12.14 -13.63 -15.32
C LEU A 239 -10.77 -13.59 -14.66
N ALA A 240 -9.95 -12.59 -14.99
CA ALA A 240 -8.65 -12.41 -14.36
C ALA A 240 -8.75 -12.01 -12.89
N GLU A 241 -9.67 -11.09 -12.57
CA GLU A 241 -9.93 -10.64 -11.20
C GLU A 241 -10.53 -11.76 -10.33
N GLU A 242 -11.48 -12.54 -10.85
CA GLU A 242 -12.05 -13.69 -10.13
C GLU A 242 -10.96 -14.70 -9.82
N ARG A 243 -10.14 -15.07 -10.83
CA ARG A 243 -9.04 -16.01 -10.63
C ARG A 243 -8.04 -15.52 -9.60
N PHE A 244 -7.67 -14.24 -9.61
CA PHE A 244 -6.81 -13.65 -8.59
C PHE A 244 -7.44 -13.66 -7.18
N ARG A 245 -8.78 -13.61 -7.06
CA ARG A 245 -9.46 -13.75 -5.77
C ARG A 245 -9.44 -15.18 -5.26
N GLU A 246 -9.53 -16.15 -6.17
CA GLU A 246 -9.47 -17.59 -5.88
C GLU A 246 -8.05 -18.04 -5.51
N ASP A 247 -7.04 -17.74 -6.34
CA ASP A 247 -5.67 -18.24 -6.18
C ASP A 247 -4.74 -17.26 -5.45
N GLY A 248 -5.05 -15.96 -5.46
CA GLY A 248 -4.24 -14.93 -4.82
C GLY A 248 -2.88 -14.69 -5.46
N ILE A 249 -2.65 -15.07 -6.72
CA ILE A 249 -1.35 -14.90 -7.38
C ILE A 249 -1.44 -13.82 -8.46
N MET A 250 -0.65 -12.75 -8.31
CA MET A 250 -0.66 -11.61 -9.23
C MET A 250 0.16 -11.91 -10.49
N VAL A 251 -0.43 -12.64 -11.45
CA VAL A 251 0.19 -12.97 -12.75
C VAL A 251 -0.84 -12.82 -13.89
N PRO A 252 -0.38 -12.68 -15.15
CA PRO A 252 -1.29 -12.72 -16.30
C PRO A 252 -2.21 -13.95 -16.28
N PHE A 253 -3.40 -13.83 -16.86
CA PHE A 253 -4.40 -14.91 -16.82
C PHE A 253 -3.85 -16.25 -17.34
N GLY A 254 -3.05 -16.25 -18.39
CA GLY A 254 -2.40 -17.45 -18.93
C GLY A 254 -1.10 -17.89 -18.22
N GLY A 255 -0.60 -17.12 -17.26
CA GLY A 255 0.67 -17.38 -16.58
C GLY A 255 0.67 -18.67 -15.76
N SER A 256 1.84 -19.31 -15.62
CA SER A 256 1.98 -20.50 -14.77
C SER A 256 1.89 -20.12 -13.29
N ARG A 257 1.09 -20.87 -12.52
CA ARG A 257 1.02 -20.76 -11.04
C ARG A 257 1.97 -21.74 -10.34
N LYS A 258 2.56 -22.69 -11.08
CA LYS A 258 3.41 -23.75 -10.52
C LYS A 258 4.58 -23.24 -9.67
N PRO A 259 5.24 -22.11 -10.01
CA PRO A 259 6.36 -21.61 -9.21
C PRO A 259 5.96 -20.98 -7.87
N TYR A 260 4.67 -20.70 -7.64
CA TYR A 260 4.19 -19.95 -6.48
C TYR A 260 3.74 -20.91 -5.38
N THR A 261 4.71 -21.40 -4.61
CA THR A 261 4.52 -22.48 -3.63
C THR A 261 4.76 -22.04 -2.20
N VAL A 262 5.25 -20.81 -1.97
CA VAL A 262 5.61 -20.31 -0.65
C VAL A 262 4.57 -19.30 -0.19
N PRO A 263 3.92 -19.50 0.98
CA PRO A 263 3.06 -18.47 1.56
C PRO A 263 3.83 -17.16 1.76
N ASN A 264 3.22 -16.04 1.37
CA ASN A 264 3.81 -14.74 1.62
C ASN A 264 3.80 -14.46 3.14
N PRO A 265 4.96 -14.15 3.76
CA PRO A 265 5.08 -13.88 5.19
C PRO A 265 4.11 -12.87 5.79
#